data_AF-A0A1E2VBK9-F1
#
_entry.id   AF-A0A1E2VBK9-F1
#
_cell.length_a   1.000
_cell.length_b   1.000
_cell.length_c   1.000
_cell.angle_alpha   90.00
_cell.angle_beta   90.00
_cell.angle_gamma   90.00
#
_symmetry.space_group_name_H-M   'P 1'
#
loop_
_entity.id
_entity.type
_entity.pdbx_description
1 polymer ?
#
loop_
_entity_poly.entity_id
_entity_poly.type
_entity_poly.pdbx_seq_one_letter_code
_entity_poly.pdbx_strand_id
1 'polypeptide(L)' 'MAPTPSSPQSQTQSDLSRQLARVLKQRGWRFVGPTTVYSFLQAMGIINDHAEDCVVRAQVEQALDQWQRPADYR' A
#
# COMPACT_ATOMS: atom_id res chain seq x y z
N MET A 1 11.19 -26.90 9.19
CA MET A 1 10.04 -26.93 8.27
C MET A 1 9.80 -25.49 7.84
N ALA A 2 9.83 -25.20 6.54
CA ALA A 2 9.52 -23.85 6.06
C ALA A 2 8.05 -23.52 6.38
N PRO A 3 7.72 -22.29 6.77
CA PRO A 3 6.32 -21.90 6.95
C PRO A 3 5.56 -22.15 5.64
N THR A 4 4.35 -22.70 5.77
CA THR A 4 3.45 -22.88 4.63
C THR A 4 3.13 -21.49 4.08
N PRO A 5 3.32 -21.21 2.78
CA PRO A 5 3.07 -19.88 2.26
C PRO A 5 1.60 -19.53 2.52
N SER A 6 1.37 -18.36 3.13
CA SER A 6 0.02 -17.82 3.27
C SER A 6 -0.67 -17.68 1.90
N SER A 7 -1.99 -17.73 1.91
CA SER A 7 -2.77 -17.55 0.69
C SER A 7 -2.48 -16.16 0.12
N PRO A 8 -2.16 -16.03 -1.20
CA PRO A 8 -1.82 -14.74 -1.78
C PRO A 8 -3.00 -13.78 -1.62
N GLN A 9 -2.74 -12.57 -1.12
CA GLN A 9 -3.74 -11.51 -1.08
C GLN A 9 -4.19 -11.20 -2.52
N SER A 10 -5.47 -11.39 -2.79
CA SER A 10 -6.06 -11.33 -4.13
C SER A 10 -6.41 -9.91 -4.59
N GLN A 11 -6.23 -8.91 -3.72
CA GLN A 11 -6.56 -7.54 -4.03
C GLN A 11 -5.49 -6.89 -4.89
N THR A 12 -5.93 -6.20 -5.94
CA THR A 12 -5.04 -5.48 -6.87
C THR A 12 -5.42 -4.01 -7.00
N GLN A 13 -6.46 -3.56 -6.28
CA GLN A 13 -7.00 -2.21 -6.27
C GLN A 13 -7.67 -1.93 -4.92
N SER A 14 -7.78 -0.66 -4.55
CA SER A 14 -8.57 -0.20 -3.41
C SER A 14 -9.33 1.08 -3.76
N ASP A 15 -10.25 1.51 -2.90
CA ASP A 15 -10.92 2.80 -3.08
C ASP A 15 -9.92 3.96 -3.10
N LEU A 16 -8.91 3.91 -2.23
CA LEU A 16 -7.83 4.88 -2.20
C LEU A 16 -7.05 4.88 -3.53
N SER A 17 -6.70 3.71 -4.08
CA SER A 17 -5.96 3.65 -5.34
C SER A 17 -6.77 4.15 -6.53
N ARG A 18 -8.09 3.92 -6.54
CA ARG A 18 -9.02 4.46 -7.55
C ARG A 18 -9.12 5.97 -7.46
N GLN A 19 -9.26 6.52 -6.25
CA GLN A 19 -9.34 7.96 -6.02
C GLN A 19 -8.04 8.65 -6.42
N LEU A 20 -6.90 8.15 -5.94
CA LEU A 20 -5.59 8.74 -6.26
C LEU A 20 -5.26 8.62 -7.75
N ALA A 21 -5.57 7.50 -8.41
CA ALA A 21 -5.41 7.36 -9.85
C ALA A 21 -6.20 8.43 -10.63
N ARG A 22 -7.44 8.73 -10.22
CA ARG A 22 -8.24 9.80 -10.85
C ARG A 22 -7.59 11.17 -10.67
N VAL A 23 -7.17 11.48 -9.45
CA VAL A 23 -6.53 12.77 -9.12
C VAL A 23 -5.21 12.95 -9.88
N LEU A 24 -4.36 11.91 -9.95
CA LEU A 24 -3.10 11.96 -10.69
C LEU A 24 -3.32 12.15 -12.19
N LYS A 25 -4.31 11.46 -12.78
CA LYS A 25 -4.70 11.66 -14.18
C LYS A 25 -5.18 13.09 -14.44
N GLN A 26 -6.00 13.66 -13.55
CA GLN A 26 -6.44 15.06 -13.65
C GLN A 26 -5.26 16.04 -13.59
N ARG A 27 -4.18 15.68 -12.88
CA ARG A 27 -2.92 16.44 -12.83
C ARG A 27 -1.98 16.17 -14.01
N GLY A 28 -2.42 15.43 -15.04
CA GLY A 28 -1.66 15.18 -16.26
C GLY A 28 -0.75 13.96 -16.25
N TRP A 29 -0.76 13.15 -15.18
CA TRP A 29 0.07 11.95 -15.11
C TRP A 29 -0.46 10.86 -16.05
N ARG A 30 0.47 10.11 -16.66
CA ARG A 30 0.16 8.98 -17.56
C ARG A 30 0.58 7.65 -16.92
N PHE A 31 -0.02 6.56 -17.38
CA PHE A 31 0.25 5.19 -16.88
C PHE A 31 -0.07 4.95 -15.39
N VAL A 32 -0.87 5.82 -14.76
CA VAL A 32 -1.28 5.72 -13.36
C VAL A 32 -2.69 5.11 -13.23
N GLY A 33 -2.86 3.87 -13.69
CA GLY A 33 -4.11 3.11 -13.49
C GLY A 33 -4.31 2.71 -12.02
N PRO A 34 -5.55 2.38 -11.58
CA PRO A 34 -5.80 2.02 -10.18
C PRO A 34 -4.96 0.85 -9.65
N THR A 35 -4.60 -0.12 -10.50
CA THR A 35 -3.70 -1.22 -10.12
C THR A 35 -2.26 -0.75 -9.95
N THR A 36 -1.73 0.04 -10.89
CA THR A 36 -0.41 0.66 -10.77
C THR A 36 -0.31 1.50 -9.51
N VAL A 37 -1.35 2.29 -9.21
CA VAL A 37 -1.40 3.10 -8.00
C VAL A 37 -1.51 2.23 -6.76
N TYR A 38 -2.27 1.13 -6.78
CA TYR A 38 -2.33 0.19 -5.65
C TYR A 38 -0.95 -0.40 -5.35
N SER A 39 -0.25 -0.90 -6.36
CA SER A 39 1.12 -1.40 -6.21
C SER A 39 2.10 -0.34 -5.72
N PHE A 40 1.95 0.91 -6.18
CA PHE A 40 2.72 2.03 -5.65
C PHE A 40 2.44 2.28 -4.16
N LEU A 41 1.17 2.28 -3.75
CA LEU A 41 0.79 2.46 -2.34
C LEU A 41 1.33 1.35 -1.44
N GLN A 42 1.36 0.10 -1.92
CA GLN A 42 2.02 -1.02 -1.23
C GLN A 42 3.52 -0.77 -1.10
N ALA A 43 4.20 -0.41 -2.20
CA ALA A 43 5.65 -0.19 -2.22
C ALA A 43 6.10 0.98 -1.33
N MET A 44 5.27 2.02 -1.22
CA MET A 44 5.53 3.18 -0.36
C MET A 44 5.15 2.95 1.11
N GLY A 45 4.60 1.79 1.47
CA GLY A 45 4.18 1.48 2.84
C GLY A 45 2.89 2.18 3.29
N ILE A 46 2.13 2.78 2.36
CA ILE A 46 0.80 3.34 2.67
C ILE A 46 -0.22 2.22 2.88
N ILE A 47 -0.03 1.09 2.20
CA ILE A 47 -0.80 -0.14 2.42
C ILE A 47 0.18 -1.22 2.88
N ASN A 48 -0.04 -1.75 4.08
CA ASN A 48 0.67 -2.93 4.56
C ASN A 48 -0.03 -4.20 4.07
N ASP A 49 0.35 -4.65 2.88
CA ASP A 49 -0.19 -5.85 2.23
C ASP A 49 0.84 -7.01 2.22
N HIS A 50 1.71 -7.04 3.23
CA HIS A 50 2.59 -8.19 3.44
C HIS A 50 1.74 -9.42 3.78
N ALA A 51 2.14 -10.59 3.29
CA ALA A 51 1.59 -11.88 3.71
C ALA A 51 1.46 -12.00 5.24
N GLU A 52 0.44 -12.68 5.74
CA GLU A 52 0.16 -12.79 7.18
C GLU A 52 1.34 -13.40 7.97
N ASP A 53 2.03 -14.35 7.36
CA ASP A 53 3.22 -15.02 7.90
C ASP A 53 4.54 -14.34 7.52
N CYS A 54 4.49 -13.17 6.88
CA CYS A 54 5.68 -12.45 6.47
C CYS A 54 6.45 -11.95 7.69
N VAL A 55 7.74 -12.27 7.75
CA VAL A 55 8.63 -11.96 8.90
C VAL A 55 8.73 -10.47 9.23
N VAL A 56 8.41 -9.57 8.28
CA VAL A 56 8.43 -8.11 8.50
C VAL A 56 7.06 -7.51 8.81
N ARG A 57 5.95 -8.24 8.61
CA ARG A 57 4.60 -7.67 8.70
C ARG A 57 4.34 -7.00 10.06
N ALA A 58 4.62 -7.71 11.15
CA ALA A 58 4.42 -7.21 12.51
C ALA A 58 5.31 -5.98 12.82
N GLN A 59 6.53 -5.93 12.28
CA GLN A 59 7.42 -4.79 12.46
C GLN A 59 6.88 -3.55 11.73
N VAL A 60 6.32 -3.74 10.53
CA VAL A 60 5.69 -2.67 9.75
C VAL A 60 4.42 -2.17 10.46
N GLU A 61 3.57 -3.06 10.96
CA GLU A 61 2.36 -2.68 11.74
C GLU A 61 2.74 -1.80 12.95
N GLN A 62 3.75 -2.21 13.73
CA GLN A 62 4.23 -1.42 14.86
C GLN A 62 4.81 -0.06 14.44
N ALA A 63 5.55 0.00 13.34
CA ALA A 63 6.10 1.25 12.83
C ALA A 63 4.98 2.21 12.37
N LEU A 64 3.91 1.69 11.78
CA LEU A 64 2.74 2.47 11.37
C LEU A 64 1.96 3.01 12.59
N ASP A 65 1.78 2.21 13.63
CA ASP A 65 1.11 2.63 14.87
C ASP A 65 1.88 3.77 15.58
N GLN A 66 3.20 3.76 15.46
CA GLN A 66 4.07 4.79 16.03
C GLN A 66 4.25 5.99 15.10
N TRP A 67 3.82 5.88 13.84
CA TRP A 67 4.04 6.92 12.85
C TRP A 67 3.15 8.13 13.12
N GLN A 68 3.79 9.22 13.52
CA GLN A 68 3.14 10.52 13.64
C GLN A 68 3.30 11.28 12.33
N ARG A 69 2.17 11.59 11.69
CA ARG A 69 2.16 12.45 10.51
C ARG A 69 2.67 13.85 10.90
N PRO A 70 3.62 14.44 10.16
CA PRO A 70 4.04 15.82 10.39
C PRO A 70 2.84 16.77 10.33
N ALA A 71 2.75 17.67 11.31
CA ALA A 71 1.62 18.58 11.46
C ALA A 71 1.53 19.66 10.36
N ASP A 72 2.59 19.81 9.57
CA ASP A 72 2.84 20.90 8.63
C ASP A 72 2.72 20.50 7.15
N TYR A 73 2.11 19.36 6.84
CA TYR A 73 1.81 18.98 5.45
C TYR A 73 0.69 19.87 4.88
N ARG A 74 1.08 21.01 4.29
CA ARG A 74 0.19 21.96 3.61
C ARG A 74 -0.01 21.61 2.13
#